data_AF-A0A7I9ZFL4-F1
#
_entry.id   AF-A0A7I9ZFL4-F1
#
_cell.length_a   1.000
_cell.length_b   1.000
_cell.length_c   1.000
_cell.angle_alpha   90.00
_cell.angle_beta   90.00
_cell.angle_gamma   90.00
#
_symmetry.space_group_name_H-M   'P 1'
#
loop_
_entity.id
_entity.type
_entity.pdbx_description
1 polymer ?
#
loop_
_entity_poly.entity_id
_entity_poly.type
_entity_poly.pdbx_seq_one_letter_code
_entity_poly.pdbx_strand_id
1 'polypeptide(L)' 'MNEAVLALDPDARTVPYMLSGGTDAKSFAFRCFGFSPLRLPPDLDFTALFHGVDERVPIDALRFGTDVLTHFLTHC' A
#
# COMPACT_ATOMS: atom_id res chain seq x y z
N MET A 1 3.08 -8.24 -7.18
CA MET A 1 2.31 -7.50 -6.16
C MET A 1 1.23 -8.37 -5.54
N ASN A 2 0.26 -8.91 -6.29
CA ASN A 2 -0.81 -9.75 -5.73
C ASN A 2 -0.30 -10.96 -4.92
N GLU A 3 0.63 -11.75 -5.48
CA GLU A 3 1.22 -12.90 -4.78
C GLU A 3 1.85 -12.55 -3.43
N ALA A 4 2.56 -11.41 -3.35
CA ALA A 4 3.20 -10.98 -2.11
C ALA A 4 2.18 -10.56 -1.03
N VAL A 5 1.02 -10.03 -1.44
CA VAL A 5 -0.09 -9.75 -0.50
C VAL A 5 -0.68 -11.07 -0.01
N LEU A 6 -0.98 -12.00 -0.92
CA LEU A 6 -1.59 -13.30 -0.59
C LEU A 6 -0.68 -14.20 0.26
N ALA A 7 0.64 -14.05 0.15
CA ALA A 7 1.59 -14.78 0.99
C ALA A 7 1.48 -14.41 2.49
N LEU A 8 0.99 -13.21 2.82
CA LEU A 8 0.85 -12.71 4.20
C LEU A 8 -0.62 -12.56 4.64
N ASP A 9 -1.53 -12.43 3.69
CA ASP A 9 -2.98 -12.40 3.92
C ASP A 9 -3.67 -13.22 2.81
N PRO A 10 -3.84 -14.55 3.02
CA PRO A 10 -4.43 -15.44 2.01
C PRO A 10 -5.87 -15.12 1.62
N ASP A 11 -6.59 -14.39 2.48
CA ASP A 11 -7.98 -13.99 2.27
C ASP A 11 -8.10 -12.60 1.63
N ALA A 12 -6.98 -11.89 1.43
CA ALA A 12 -6.96 -10.56 0.84
C ALA A 12 -7.45 -10.57 -0.62
N ARG A 13 -8.03 -9.44 -1.03
CA ARG A 13 -8.44 -9.20 -2.41
C ARG A 13 -7.92 -7.87 -2.93
N THR A 14 -6.96 -7.91 -3.85
CA THR A 14 -6.47 -6.70 -4.50
C THR A 14 -7.51 -6.14 -5.47
N VAL A 15 -7.80 -4.85 -5.35
CA VAL A 15 -8.72 -4.14 -6.24
C VAL A 15 -7.99 -2.97 -6.92
N PRO A 16 -8.20 -2.74 -8.23
CA PRO A 16 -7.71 -1.52 -8.88
C PRO A 16 -8.35 -0.29 -8.25
N TYR A 17 -7.51 0.64 -7.80
CA TYR A 17 -7.92 1.90 -7.20
C TYR A 17 -7.24 3.07 -7.92
N MET A 18 -8.01 4.11 -8.24
CA MET A 18 -7.48 5.36 -8.79
C MET A 18 -7.30 6.37 -7.66
N LEU A 19 -6.04 6.62 -7.30
CA LEU A 19 -5.68 7.69 -6.37
C LEU A 19 -5.79 9.05 -7.08
N SER A 20 -6.50 10.00 -6.48
CA SER A 20 -6.64 11.37 -7.03
C SER A 20 -5.38 12.22 -6.88
N GLY A 21 -4.46 11.83 -6.00
CA GLY A 21 -3.18 12.50 -5.77
C GLY A 21 -2.17 12.29 -6.89
N GLY A 22 -1.33 13.30 -7.14
CA GLY A 22 -0.19 13.19 -8.04
C GLY A 22 0.92 12.34 -7.43
N THR A 23 1.55 11.49 -8.24
CA THR A 23 2.71 10.67 -7.84
C THR A 23 3.81 10.76 -8.89
N ASP A 24 5.02 10.30 -8.55
CA ASP A 24 6.13 10.20 -9.50
C ASP A 24 5.80 9.30 -10.70
N ALA A 25 4.78 8.44 -10.60
CA ALA A 25 4.32 7.60 -11.69
C ALA A 25 3.92 8.41 -12.94
N LYS A 26 3.54 9.69 -12.78
CA LYS A 26 3.28 10.63 -13.88
C LYS A 26 4.45 10.74 -14.85
N SER A 27 5.68 10.58 -14.37
CA SER A 27 6.89 10.72 -15.17
C SER A 27 7.21 9.49 -16.02
N PHE A 28 6.52 8.36 -15.81
CA PHE A 28 6.76 7.13 -16.55
C PHE A 28 5.76 6.96 -17.71
N ALA A 29 6.26 6.52 -18.87
CA ALA A 29 5.45 6.21 -20.06
C ALA A 29 5.19 4.70 -20.25
N PHE A 30 5.35 3.91 -19.18
CA PHE A 30 5.01 2.49 -19.13
C PHE A 30 3.97 2.23 -18.02
N ARG A 31 3.41 1.02 -17.99
CA ARG A 31 2.42 0.65 -16.98
C ARG A 31 3.07 0.65 -15.58
N CYS A 32 2.76 1.67 -14.80
CA CYS A 32 3.27 1.88 -13.45
C CYS A 32 2.11 1.90 -12.45
N PHE A 33 2.29 1.25 -11.30
CA PHE A 33 1.30 1.20 -10.23
C PHE A 33 1.93 1.65 -8.94
N GLY A 34 1.23 2.51 -8.19
CA GLY A 34 1.58 2.78 -6.79
C GLY A 34 1.36 1.54 -5.94
N PHE A 35 2.25 1.33 -4.97
CA PHE A 35 2.19 0.17 -4.07
C PHE A 35 2.54 0.59 -2.65
N SER A 36 1.55 0.55 -1.75
CA SER A 36 1.69 0.86 -0.33
C SER A 36 0.87 -0.15 0.48
N PRO A 37 1.41 -1.35 0.75
CA PRO A 37 0.64 -2.50 1.26
C PRO A 37 0.37 -2.41 2.78
N LEU A 38 -0.23 -1.31 3.24
CA LEU A 38 -0.58 -1.12 4.64
C LEU A 38 -1.88 -1.87 4.98
N ARG A 39 -1.88 -2.65 6.06
CA ARG A 39 -3.09 -3.23 6.64
C ARG A 39 -3.66 -2.26 7.68
N LEU A 40 -4.61 -1.44 7.25
CA LEU A 40 -5.15 -0.33 8.05
C LEU A 40 -6.41 -0.75 8.83
N PRO A 41 -6.65 -0.18 10.02
CA PRO A 41 -7.93 -0.31 10.73
C PRO A 41 -9.10 0.23 9.88
N PRO A 42 -10.29 -0.38 9.97
CA PRO A 42 -11.44 0.00 9.13
C PRO A 42 -12.00 1.40 9.44
N ASP A 43 -11.71 1.94 10.62
CA ASP A 43 -12.15 3.24 11.13
C ASP A 43 -11.12 4.36 10.90
N LEU A 44 -9.93 4.05 10.37
CA LEU A 44 -8.91 5.05 10.09
C LEU A 44 -9.20 5.75 8.76
N ASP A 45 -9.49 7.06 8.81
CA ASP A 45 -9.51 7.91 7.61
C ASP A 45 -8.08 8.19 7.13
N PHE A 46 -7.52 7.22 6.41
CA PHE A 46 -6.15 7.28 5.92
C PHE A 46 -5.93 8.39 4.89
N THR A 47 -6.94 8.68 4.07
CA THR A 47 -6.85 9.73 3.05
C THR A 47 -6.78 11.13 3.66
N ALA A 48 -7.47 11.38 4.77
CA ALA A 48 -7.38 12.66 5.49
C ALA A 48 -6.02 12.89 6.15
N LEU A 49 -5.22 11.84 6.35
CA LEU A 49 -3.89 11.95 6.95
C LEU A 49 -2.82 12.41 5.96
N PHE A 50 -3.06 12.35 4.64
CA PHE A 50 -2.09 12.83 3.65
C PHE A 50 -1.85 14.34 3.83
N HIS A 51 -0.68 14.71 4.37
CA HIS A 51 -0.34 16.09 4.73
C HIS A 51 -1.30 16.72 5.76
N GLY A 52 -2.01 15.88 6.52
CA GLY A 52 -2.98 16.28 7.52
C GLY A 52 -2.34 16.66 8.85
N VAL A 53 -3.15 17.18 9.77
CA VAL A 53 -2.71 17.39 11.16
C VAL A 53 -2.48 16.02 11.81
N ASP A 54 -1.35 15.87 12.50
CA ASP A 54 -0.99 14.63 13.20
C ASP A 54 -0.95 13.41 12.26
N GLU A 55 -0.41 13.60 11.06
CA GLU A 55 -0.13 12.52 10.10
C GLU A 55 0.65 11.40 10.78
N ARG A 56 0.10 10.19 10.73
CA ARG A 56 0.63 9.01 11.43
C ARG A 56 0.20 7.73 10.74
N VAL A 57 0.86 6.64 11.12
CA VAL A 57 0.55 5.29 10.63
C VAL A 57 0.58 4.30 11.80
N PRO A 58 -0.35 3.33 11.87
CA PRO A 58 -0.25 2.25 12.83
C PRO A 58 1.04 1.44 12.66
N ILE A 59 1.72 1.10 13.77
CA ILE A 59 3.00 0.39 13.74
C ILE A 59 2.84 -1.02 13.14
N ASP A 60 1.74 -1.69 13.44
CA ASP A 60 1.38 -2.99 12.89
C ASP A 60 1.13 -2.94 11.37
N ALA A 61 0.48 -1.87 10.88
CA ALA A 61 0.32 -1.63 9.44
C ALA A 61 1.67 -1.45 8.74
N LEU A 62 2.59 -0.69 9.35
CA LEU A 62 3.94 -0.46 8.82
C LEU A 62 4.77 -1.76 8.79
N ARG A 63 4.70 -2.57 9.85
CA ARG A 63 5.36 -3.89 9.90
C ARG A 63 4.84 -4.82 8.81
N PHE A 64 3.51 -4.99 8.74
CA PHE A 64 2.88 -5.80 7.71
C PHE A 64 3.28 -5.35 6.30
N GLY A 65 3.21 -4.04 6.03
CA GLY A 65 3.59 -3.52 4.71
C GLY A 65 5.06 -3.73 4.36
N THR A 66 5.95 -3.68 5.36
CA THR A 66 7.38 -3.97 5.18
C THR A 66 7.61 -5.45 4.87
N ASP A 67 6.90 -6.36 5.53
CA ASP A 67 7.01 -7.80 5.29
C ASP A 67 6.45 -8.15 3.89
N VAL A 68 5.33 -7.55 3.47
CA VAL A 68 4.79 -7.70 2.11
C VAL A 68 5.78 -7.18 1.05
N LEU A 69 6.35 -5.98 1.26
CA LEU A 69 7.33 -5.41 0.34
C LEU A 69 8.58 -6.28 0.26
N THR A 70 9.04 -6.81 1.39
CA THR A 70 10.19 -7.71 1.47
C THR A 70 9.92 -8.99 0.68
N HIS A 71 8.77 -9.63 0.87
CA HIS A 71 8.36 -10.81 0.11
C HIS A 71 8.30 -10.50 -1.40
N PHE A 72 7.71 -9.37 -1.78
CA PHE A 72 7.64 -8.95 -3.18
C PHE A 72 9.02 -8.80 -3.83
N LEU A 73 10.01 -8.24 -3.14
CA LEU A 73 11.34 -8.02 -3.69
C LEU A 73 12.21 -9.29 -3.74
N THR A 74 11.86 -10.32 -2.98
CA THR A 74 12.71 -11.52 -2.80
C THR A 74 12.12 -12.80 -3.38
N HIS A 75 10.82 -12.83 -3.72
CA HIS A 75 10.10 -14.03 -4.16
C HIS A 75 9.22 -13.82 -5.41
N CYS A 76 9.30 -12.67 -6.09
CA CYS A 76 8.47 -12.37 -7.27
C CYS A 76 9.30 -11.95 -8.49
#